data_AF-A0A508A977-F1
#
_entry.id   AF-A0A508A977-F1
#
_cell.length_a   1.000
_cell.length_b   1.000
_cell.length_c   1.000
_cell.angle_alpha   90.00
_cell.angle_beta   90.00
_cell.angle_gamma   90.00
#
_symmetry.space_group_name_H-M   'P 1'
#
loop_
_entity.id
_entity.type
_entity.pdbx_description
1 polymer ?
#
loop_
_entity_poly.entity_id
_entity_poly.type
_entity_poly.pdbx_seq_one_letter_code
_entity_poly.pdbx_strand_id
1 'polypeptide(L)'
;MPESSAHQPHHPIPRPDTAAVPSIVSVGVSALGRGVGQIFLQPHALTGVLIVAGIAVYSPLMALQVVLGTTVSTVAARLLDLQITDGLQGYNGALVGAAAWAAMGVFWPATLLTVVGAAACPAVHRALERVLAPVGLPALTAPFCIVSGLLTALLRAIDAPMVPDPAPVSGSTAWLVPEAVLTGESQVVLVDSWVGGALILAGLFIASWRVGTAALLGSVVGTAATLALVPAGQAAHGLGGYSPCLTAIAIGVVLLPPGRRAWVLAVAGSVLTVVVDRVFTEIPVPTYTWPFIVTTWLVLAVVKWRERRLG
;
A
#
# COMPACT_ATOMS: atom_id res chain seq x y z
N MET A 1 57.10 27.47 -51.66
CA MET A 1 56.21 27.02 -50.56
C MET A 1 55.61 28.26 -49.95
N PRO A 2 54.31 28.50 -50.16
CA PRO A 2 53.21 28.03 -49.29
C PRO A 2 51.98 27.58 -50.12
N GLU A 3 50.85 27.02 -49.65
CA GLU A 3 50.34 26.54 -48.36
C GLU A 3 49.27 25.48 -48.70
N SER A 4 49.19 24.40 -47.91
CA SER A 4 48.27 23.27 -48.10
C SER A 4 46.85 23.63 -47.63
N SER A 5 45.83 23.36 -48.45
CA SER A 5 44.42 23.58 -48.07
C SER A 5 44.02 22.61 -46.95
N ALA A 6 43.78 23.15 -45.75
CA ALA A 6 43.29 22.39 -44.62
C ALA A 6 41.88 21.84 -44.89
N HIS A 7 41.74 20.51 -44.79
CA HIS A 7 40.49 19.78 -44.87
C HIS A 7 39.70 19.99 -43.56
N GLN A 8 38.55 20.68 -43.61
CA GLN A 8 37.64 20.77 -42.48
C GLN A 8 36.84 19.47 -42.35
N PRO A 9 36.84 18.79 -41.18
CA PRO A 9 35.99 17.63 -40.98
C PRO A 9 34.53 18.07 -40.83
N HIS A 10 33.66 17.50 -41.66
CA HIS A 10 32.20 17.65 -41.53
C HIS A 10 31.73 17.06 -40.19
N HIS A 11 31.28 17.91 -39.27
CA HIS A 11 30.59 17.47 -38.07
C HIS A 11 29.21 16.91 -38.47
N PRO A 12 28.87 15.66 -38.11
CA PRO A 12 27.52 15.13 -38.33
C PRO A 12 26.52 15.93 -37.48
N ILE A 13 25.45 16.39 -38.11
CA ILE A 13 24.29 16.98 -37.41
C ILE A 13 23.68 15.90 -36.51
N PRO A 14 23.44 16.15 -35.20
CA PRO A 14 22.75 15.21 -34.33
C PRO A 14 21.36 14.92 -34.90
N ARG A 15 21.05 13.64 -35.14
CA ARG A 15 19.68 13.24 -35.51
C ARG A 15 18.77 13.55 -34.31
N PRO A 16 17.58 14.13 -34.52
CA PRO A 16 16.61 14.27 -33.44
C PRO A 16 16.29 12.88 -32.89
N ASP A 17 16.51 12.69 -31.58
CA ASP A 17 16.17 11.47 -30.87
C ASP A 17 14.72 11.10 -31.16
N THR A 18 14.52 10.01 -31.91
CA THR A 18 13.22 9.38 -32.06
C THR A 18 12.86 8.75 -30.72
N ALA A 19 12.29 9.55 -29.82
CA ALA A 19 11.66 9.03 -28.61
C ALA A 19 10.57 8.03 -29.06
N ALA A 20 10.82 6.74 -28.81
CA ALA A 20 9.90 5.68 -29.21
C ALA A 20 8.55 5.91 -28.52
N VAL A 21 7.47 5.97 -29.31
CA VAL A 21 6.10 6.06 -28.78
C VAL A 21 5.84 4.79 -27.96
N PRO A 22 5.54 4.90 -26.65
CA PRO A 22 5.27 3.73 -25.83
C PRO A 22 4.05 2.96 -26.34
N SER A 23 4.10 1.62 -26.33
CA SER A 23 2.96 0.79 -26.73
C SER A 23 1.79 0.95 -25.74
N ILE A 24 0.55 0.79 -26.19
CA ILE A 24 -0.66 0.84 -25.33
C ILE A 24 -0.53 -0.11 -24.13
N VAL A 25 0.06 -1.28 -24.36
CA VAL A 25 0.35 -2.27 -23.31
C VAL A 25 1.29 -1.69 -22.26
N SER A 26 2.40 -1.07 -22.67
CA SER A 26 3.36 -0.47 -21.73
C SER A 26 2.74 0.67 -20.92
N VAL A 27 1.86 1.47 -21.53
CA VAL A 27 1.12 2.54 -20.84
C VAL A 27 0.14 1.96 -19.81
N GLY A 28 -0.61 0.92 -20.19
CA GLY A 28 -1.54 0.23 -19.31
C GLY A 28 -0.85 -0.42 -18.11
N VAL A 29 0.21 -1.19 -18.35
CA VAL A 29 1.04 -1.81 -17.30
C VAL A 29 1.64 -0.75 -16.38
N SER A 30 2.13 0.35 -16.95
CA SER A 30 2.70 1.45 -16.17
C SER A 30 1.65 2.12 -15.26
N ALA A 31 0.45 2.39 -15.79
CA ALA A 31 -0.63 3.01 -15.02
C ALA A 31 -1.15 2.10 -13.90
N LEU A 32 -1.42 0.84 -14.21
CA LEU A 32 -1.88 -0.15 -13.21
C LEU A 32 -0.79 -0.44 -12.18
N GLY A 33 0.47 -0.58 -12.62
CA GLY A 33 1.61 -0.75 -11.72
C GLY A 33 1.77 0.42 -10.77
N ARG A 34 1.66 1.68 -11.22
CA ARG A 34 1.66 2.83 -10.31
C ARG A 34 0.46 2.79 -9.36
N GLY A 35 -0.71 2.42 -9.86
CA GLY A 35 -1.92 2.22 -9.07
C GLY A 35 -1.73 1.23 -7.92
N VAL A 36 -1.12 0.08 -8.18
CA VAL A 36 -0.83 -0.91 -7.11
C VAL A 36 0.33 -0.45 -6.22
N GLY A 37 1.38 0.17 -6.79
CA GLY A 37 2.51 0.68 -6.01
C GLY A 37 2.09 1.71 -4.95
N GLN A 38 1.05 2.49 -5.22
CA GLN A 38 0.51 3.47 -4.29
C GLN A 38 -0.10 2.87 -3.02
N ILE A 39 -0.34 1.55 -2.96
CA ILE A 39 -0.68 0.85 -1.69
C ILE A 39 0.40 1.14 -0.63
N PHE A 40 1.66 1.18 -1.04
CA PHE A 40 2.81 1.52 -0.20
C PHE A 40 3.29 2.97 -0.40
N LEU A 41 2.41 3.84 -0.90
CA LEU A 41 2.72 5.25 -1.20
C LEU A 41 3.81 5.43 -2.27
N GLN A 42 4.00 4.44 -3.16
CA GLN A 42 5.03 4.47 -4.20
C GLN A 42 4.40 4.57 -5.60
N PRO A 43 4.48 5.72 -6.29
CA PRO A 43 4.03 5.85 -7.68
C PRO A 43 5.00 5.20 -8.68
N HIS A 44 5.43 3.97 -8.41
CA HIS A 44 6.48 3.26 -9.14
C HIS A 44 5.94 1.96 -9.76
N ALA A 45 5.92 1.89 -11.08
CA ALA A 45 5.24 0.82 -11.82
C ALA A 45 5.83 -0.57 -11.53
N LEU A 46 7.16 -0.71 -11.52
CA LEU A 46 7.82 -1.99 -11.27
C LEU A 46 7.57 -2.48 -9.84
N THR A 47 7.45 -1.58 -8.88
CA THR A 47 7.09 -1.91 -7.49
C THR A 47 5.68 -2.49 -7.44
N GLY A 48 4.72 -1.88 -8.13
CA GLY A 48 3.37 -2.44 -8.27
C GLY A 48 3.35 -3.81 -8.96
N VAL A 49 4.15 -4.01 -10.01
CA VAL A 49 4.26 -5.32 -10.68
C VAL A 49 4.78 -6.38 -9.71
N LEU A 50 5.79 -6.07 -8.89
CA LEU A 50 6.31 -6.98 -7.87
C LEU A 50 5.32 -7.25 -6.74
N ILE A 51 4.49 -6.26 -6.36
CA ILE A 51 3.37 -6.47 -5.44
C ILE A 51 2.37 -7.46 -6.04
N VAL A 52 1.93 -7.25 -7.29
CA VAL A 52 1.01 -8.19 -7.98
C VAL A 52 1.63 -9.59 -8.09
N ALA A 53 2.93 -9.69 -8.39
CA ALA A 53 3.63 -10.97 -8.43
C ALA A 53 3.67 -11.66 -7.06
N GLY A 54 3.94 -10.91 -5.99
CA GLY A 54 3.90 -11.42 -4.62
C GLY A 54 2.52 -11.96 -4.22
N ILE A 55 1.45 -11.25 -4.61
CA ILE A 55 0.07 -11.71 -4.41
C ILE A 55 -0.21 -12.95 -5.27
N ALA A 56 0.27 -12.98 -6.52
CA ALA A 56 0.03 -14.10 -7.43
C ALA A 56 0.72 -15.40 -6.98
N VAL A 57 1.88 -15.31 -6.34
CA VAL A 57 2.56 -16.46 -5.71
C VAL A 57 1.69 -17.09 -4.62
N TYR A 58 0.97 -16.27 -3.85
CA TYR A 58 0.02 -16.74 -2.83
C TYR A 58 -1.30 -17.22 -3.45
N SER A 59 -1.91 -16.40 -4.30
CA SER A 59 -3.16 -16.70 -5.00
C SER A 59 -3.25 -15.92 -6.32
N PRO A 60 -3.14 -16.59 -7.48
CA PRO A 60 -3.30 -15.95 -8.78
C PRO A 60 -4.67 -15.29 -8.98
N LEU A 61 -5.72 -15.88 -8.38
CA LEU A 61 -7.08 -15.34 -8.47
C LEU A 61 -7.24 -14.07 -7.62
N MET A 62 -6.59 -14.00 -6.45
CA MET A 62 -6.52 -12.76 -5.67
C MET A 62 -5.79 -11.66 -6.44
N ALA A 63 -4.67 -11.98 -7.09
CA ALA A 63 -3.94 -11.03 -7.92
C ALA A 63 -4.80 -10.50 -9.08
N LEU A 64 -5.63 -11.35 -9.69
CA LEU A 64 -6.60 -10.93 -10.69
C LEU A 64 -7.63 -9.95 -10.12
N GLN A 65 -8.15 -10.21 -8.91
CA GLN A 65 -9.08 -9.28 -8.25
C GLN A 65 -8.43 -7.93 -7.92
N VAL A 66 -7.16 -7.92 -7.53
CA VAL A 66 -6.38 -6.69 -7.28
C VAL A 66 -6.24 -5.86 -8.55
N VAL A 67 -5.87 -6.49 -9.67
CA VAL A 67 -5.76 -5.83 -10.98
C VAL A 67 -7.12 -5.33 -11.46
N LEU A 68 -8.17 -6.14 -11.30
CA LEU A 68 -9.55 -5.74 -11.63
C LEU A 68 -9.99 -4.53 -10.80
N GLY A 69 -9.82 -4.57 -9.48
CA GLY A 69 -10.17 -3.47 -8.58
C GLY A 69 -9.40 -2.19 -8.88
N THR A 70 -8.10 -2.29 -9.17
CA THR A 70 -7.29 -1.16 -9.63
C THR A 70 -7.88 -0.55 -10.91
N THR A 71 -8.23 -1.39 -11.88
CA THR A 71 -8.77 -0.96 -13.17
C THR A 71 -10.13 -0.28 -12.99
N VAL A 72 -11.05 -0.92 -12.28
CA VAL A 72 -12.42 -0.41 -12.03
C VAL A 72 -12.36 0.92 -11.30
N SER A 73 -11.57 1.03 -10.23
CA SER A 73 -11.43 2.28 -9.48
C SER A 73 -10.82 3.40 -10.33
N THR A 74 -9.82 3.08 -11.17
CA THR A 74 -9.23 4.07 -12.09
C THR A 74 -10.22 4.53 -13.16
N VAL A 75 -11.05 3.63 -13.70
CA VAL A 75 -12.11 3.97 -14.67
C VAL A 75 -13.20 4.82 -14.00
N ALA A 76 -13.70 4.41 -12.83
CA ALA A 76 -14.68 5.17 -12.08
C ALA A 76 -14.18 6.58 -11.72
N ALA A 77 -12.90 6.72 -11.38
CA ALA A 77 -12.29 8.02 -11.14
C ALA A 77 -12.26 8.92 -12.39
N ARG A 78 -11.99 8.35 -13.58
CA ARG A 78 -12.10 9.09 -14.84
C ARG A 78 -13.52 9.56 -15.10
N LEU A 79 -14.52 8.72 -14.82
CA LEU A 79 -15.94 9.09 -14.96
C LEU A 79 -16.38 10.18 -13.98
N LEU A 80 -15.62 10.40 -12.90
CA LEU A 80 -15.84 11.46 -11.91
C LEU A 80 -14.91 12.68 -12.12
N ASP A 81 -14.18 12.74 -13.24
CA ASP A 81 -13.21 13.78 -13.57
C ASP A 81 -12.12 13.99 -12.49
N LEU A 82 -11.70 12.90 -11.84
CA LEU A 82 -10.67 12.93 -10.81
C LEU A 82 -9.26 12.78 -11.38
N GLN A 83 -8.27 13.32 -10.66
CA GLN A 83 -6.87 13.17 -10.99
C GLN A 83 -6.43 11.72 -10.83
N ILE A 84 -6.06 11.09 -11.95
CA ILE A 84 -5.58 9.70 -12.04
C ILE A 84 -4.06 9.59 -12.18
N THR A 85 -3.36 10.73 -12.16
CA THR A 85 -1.91 10.78 -12.23
C THR A 85 -1.30 9.97 -11.09
N ASP A 86 -0.15 9.36 -11.34
CA ASP A 86 0.60 8.58 -10.36
C ASP A 86 -0.15 7.41 -9.71
N GLY A 87 -1.31 7.01 -10.24
CA GLY A 87 -2.08 5.86 -9.75
C GLY A 87 -2.89 6.12 -8.48
N LEU A 88 -3.07 7.38 -8.06
CA LEU A 88 -3.72 7.73 -6.77
C LEU A 88 -5.17 7.22 -6.63
N GLN A 89 -5.86 6.97 -7.74
CA GLN A 89 -7.24 6.46 -7.71
C GLN A 89 -7.32 4.94 -7.89
N GLY A 90 -6.20 4.24 -8.02
CA GLY A 90 -6.16 2.79 -8.23
C GLY A 90 -6.06 1.97 -6.95
N TYR A 91 -5.17 2.36 -6.03
CA TYR A 91 -4.76 1.51 -4.90
C TYR A 91 -5.89 1.13 -3.93
N ASN A 92 -6.83 2.04 -3.66
CA ASN A 92 -7.96 1.71 -2.77
C ASN A 92 -8.84 0.62 -3.40
N GLY A 93 -9.12 0.70 -4.70
CA GLY A 93 -9.83 -0.36 -5.42
C GLY A 93 -9.04 -1.67 -5.48
N ALA A 94 -7.72 -1.59 -5.59
CA ALA A 94 -6.82 -2.74 -5.54
C ALA A 94 -6.98 -3.52 -4.21
N LEU A 95 -6.97 -2.79 -3.08
CA LEU A 95 -7.16 -3.36 -1.75
C LEU A 95 -8.58 -3.89 -1.53
N VAL A 96 -9.61 -3.24 -2.10
CA VAL A 96 -10.98 -3.80 -2.10
C VAL A 96 -11.01 -5.14 -2.81
N GLY A 97 -10.33 -5.29 -3.96
CA GLY A 97 -10.24 -6.56 -4.67
C GLY A 97 -9.54 -7.66 -3.87
N ALA A 98 -8.45 -7.32 -3.20
CA ALA A 98 -7.78 -8.21 -2.25
C ALA A 98 -8.72 -8.65 -1.11
N ALA A 99 -9.39 -7.71 -0.46
CA ALA A 99 -10.30 -7.99 0.65
C ALA A 99 -11.53 -8.79 0.23
N ALA A 100 -12.10 -8.53 -0.95
CA ALA A 100 -13.21 -9.30 -1.51
C ALA A 100 -12.83 -10.77 -1.74
N TRP A 101 -11.63 -11.02 -2.27
CA TRP A 101 -11.12 -12.37 -2.43
C TRP A 101 -10.83 -13.05 -1.08
N ALA A 102 -10.16 -12.35 -0.17
CA ALA A 102 -9.86 -12.87 1.16
C ALA A 102 -11.14 -13.22 1.95
N ALA A 103 -12.20 -12.42 1.81
CA ALA A 103 -13.48 -12.65 2.47
C ALA A 103 -14.27 -13.81 1.87
N MET A 104 -14.32 -13.94 0.53
CA MET A 104 -15.22 -14.89 -0.12
C MET A 104 -14.55 -16.20 -0.53
N GLY A 105 -13.28 -16.17 -0.95
CA GLY A 105 -12.57 -17.34 -1.52
C GLY A 105 -13.18 -17.93 -2.80
N VAL A 106 -14.31 -17.41 -3.26
CA VAL A 106 -15.09 -17.89 -4.41
C VAL A 106 -15.14 -16.79 -5.46
N PHE A 107 -14.85 -17.17 -6.70
CA PHE A 107 -14.60 -16.22 -7.80
C PHE A 107 -15.72 -15.23 -8.08
N TRP A 108 -16.95 -15.69 -8.31
CA TRP A 108 -18.04 -14.81 -8.72
C TRP A 108 -18.48 -13.82 -7.63
N PRO A 109 -18.72 -14.25 -6.36
CA PRO A 109 -19.01 -13.30 -5.29
C PRO A 109 -17.88 -12.31 -5.04
N ALA A 110 -16.62 -12.78 -5.02
CA ALA A 110 -15.47 -11.88 -4.87
C ALA A 110 -15.42 -10.84 -6.00
N THR A 111 -15.63 -11.26 -7.25
CA THR A 111 -15.63 -10.36 -8.42
C THR A 111 -16.72 -9.30 -8.32
N LEU A 112 -17.93 -9.67 -7.90
CA LEU A 112 -19.02 -8.72 -7.71
C LEU A 112 -18.66 -7.66 -6.66
N LEU A 113 -18.16 -8.09 -5.50
CA LEU A 113 -17.73 -7.19 -4.43
C LEU A 113 -16.56 -6.30 -4.87
N THR A 114 -15.59 -6.86 -5.60
CA THR A 114 -14.48 -6.11 -6.20
C THR A 114 -15.00 -4.99 -7.09
N VAL A 115 -15.88 -5.29 -8.04
CA VAL A 115 -16.39 -4.29 -9.00
C VAL A 115 -17.19 -3.21 -8.28
N VAL A 116 -18.15 -3.60 -7.44
CA VAL A 116 -19.02 -2.64 -6.74
C VAL A 116 -18.22 -1.76 -5.78
N GLY A 117 -17.37 -2.37 -4.95
CA GLY A 117 -16.59 -1.65 -3.97
C GLY A 117 -15.51 -0.77 -4.62
N ALA A 118 -14.75 -1.29 -5.58
CA ALA A 118 -13.71 -0.51 -6.25
C ALA A 118 -14.30 0.68 -7.02
N ALA A 119 -15.49 0.55 -7.62
CA ALA A 119 -16.18 1.66 -8.27
C ALA A 119 -16.60 2.77 -7.28
N ALA A 120 -16.87 2.42 -6.01
CA ALA A 120 -17.22 3.38 -4.97
C ALA A 120 -16.01 4.14 -4.40
N CYS A 121 -14.81 3.54 -4.43
CA CYS A 121 -13.61 4.13 -3.82
C CYS A 121 -13.30 5.57 -4.25
N PRO A 122 -13.34 5.95 -5.54
CA PRO A 122 -13.02 7.32 -5.94
C PRO A 122 -14.03 8.35 -5.43
N ALA A 123 -15.31 7.99 -5.34
CA ALA A 123 -16.34 8.87 -4.77
C ALA A 123 -16.11 9.11 -3.27
N VAL A 124 -15.78 8.04 -2.53
CA VAL A 124 -15.44 8.11 -1.10
C VAL A 124 -14.14 8.89 -0.89
N HIS A 125 -13.13 8.66 -1.72
CA HIS A 125 -11.87 9.40 -1.69
C HIS A 125 -12.10 10.91 -1.85
N ARG A 126 -12.86 11.32 -2.88
CA ARG A 126 -13.23 12.73 -3.10
C ARG A 126 -13.99 13.33 -1.90
N ALA A 127 -14.90 12.56 -1.29
CA ALA A 127 -15.63 13.02 -0.11
C ALA A 127 -14.69 13.22 1.09
N LEU A 128 -13.79 12.27 1.33
CA LEU A 128 -12.79 12.37 2.40
C LEU A 128 -11.82 13.52 2.18
N GLU A 129 -11.30 13.72 0.95
CA GLU A 129 -10.42 14.84 0.65
C GLU A 129 -11.07 16.18 0.97
N ARG A 130 -12.37 16.36 0.66
CA ARG A 130 -13.11 17.58 1.03
C ARG A 130 -13.19 17.79 2.54
N VAL A 131 -13.43 16.72 3.30
CA VAL A 131 -13.54 16.77 4.77
C VAL A 131 -12.17 17.00 5.41
N LEU A 132 -11.10 16.43 4.86
CA LEU A 132 -9.74 16.50 5.40
C LEU A 132 -8.95 17.71 4.91
N ALA A 133 -9.37 18.37 3.83
CA ALA A 133 -8.70 19.55 3.27
C ALA A 133 -8.48 20.69 4.29
N PRO A 134 -9.44 21.06 5.18
CA PRO A 134 -9.24 22.13 6.16
C PRO A 134 -8.10 21.88 7.15
N VAL A 135 -7.82 20.59 7.44
CA VAL A 135 -6.70 20.16 8.31
C VAL A 135 -5.48 19.70 7.50
N GLY A 136 -5.63 19.62 6.18
CA GLY A 136 -4.62 19.20 5.20
C GLY A 136 -4.16 17.75 5.38
N LEU A 137 -5.02 16.86 5.88
CA LEU A 137 -4.66 15.45 6.05
C LEU A 137 -4.96 14.67 4.75
N PRO A 138 -4.12 13.69 4.37
CA PRO A 138 -4.37 12.86 3.19
C PRO A 138 -5.43 11.79 3.48
N ALA A 139 -6.14 11.33 2.45
CA ALA A 139 -7.13 10.26 2.57
C ALA A 139 -6.52 8.88 2.89
N LEU A 140 -5.28 8.62 2.44
CA LEU A 140 -4.59 7.33 2.60
C LEU A 140 -5.49 6.17 2.12
N THR A 141 -5.41 5.02 2.78
CA THR A 141 -6.23 3.83 2.52
C THR A 141 -7.61 3.88 3.17
N ALA A 142 -8.04 5.04 3.70
CA ALA A 142 -9.36 5.18 4.34
C ALA A 142 -10.54 4.88 3.40
N PRO A 143 -10.52 5.26 2.10
CA PRO A 143 -11.58 4.85 1.17
C PRO A 143 -11.74 3.33 1.09
N PHE A 144 -10.64 2.58 1.03
CA PHE A 144 -10.65 1.13 1.09
C PHE A 144 -11.26 0.62 2.41
N CYS A 145 -10.78 1.11 3.57
CA CYS A 145 -11.26 0.62 4.87
C CYS A 145 -12.76 0.87 5.08
N ILE A 146 -13.27 2.03 4.63
CA ILE A 146 -14.70 2.36 4.68
C ILE A 146 -15.50 1.42 3.77
N VAL A 147 -15.11 1.31 2.50
CA VAL A 147 -15.85 0.51 1.52
C VAL A 147 -15.83 -0.97 1.90
N SER A 148 -14.66 -1.56 2.13
CA SER A 148 -14.53 -2.97 2.52
C SER A 148 -15.17 -3.27 3.87
N GLY A 149 -15.14 -2.32 4.80
CA GLY A 149 -15.83 -2.44 6.09
C GLY A 149 -17.35 -2.53 5.93
N LEU A 150 -17.93 -1.68 5.08
CA LEU A 150 -19.36 -1.71 4.76
C LEU A 150 -19.75 -3.00 4.01
N LEU A 151 -18.94 -3.43 3.04
CA LEU A 151 -19.18 -4.71 2.34
C LEU A 151 -19.12 -5.88 3.31
N THR A 152 -18.15 -5.91 4.22
CA THR A 152 -18.06 -6.97 5.24
C THR A 152 -19.23 -6.94 6.21
N ALA A 153 -19.66 -5.75 6.65
CA ALA A 153 -20.85 -5.62 7.48
C ALA A 153 -22.11 -6.13 6.78
N LEU A 154 -22.25 -5.87 5.47
CA LEU A 154 -23.34 -6.40 4.66
C LEU A 154 -23.28 -7.93 4.56
N LEU A 155 -22.11 -8.51 4.27
CA LEU A 155 -21.93 -9.96 4.20
C LEU A 155 -22.31 -10.65 5.51
N ARG A 156 -21.90 -10.08 6.66
CA ARG A 156 -22.30 -10.57 7.98
C ARG A 156 -23.79 -10.42 8.24
N ALA A 157 -24.41 -9.32 7.80
CA ALA A 157 -25.84 -9.09 8.00
C ALA A 157 -26.75 -10.07 7.20
N ILE A 158 -26.21 -10.71 6.16
CA ILE A 158 -26.92 -11.71 5.35
C ILE A 158 -26.44 -13.14 5.61
N ASP A 159 -25.61 -13.36 6.64
CA ASP A 159 -25.00 -14.64 6.97
C ASP A 159 -24.30 -15.31 5.77
N ALA A 160 -23.62 -14.50 4.94
CA ALA A 160 -22.89 -15.01 3.79
C ALA A 160 -21.75 -15.94 4.24
N PRO A 161 -21.50 -17.06 3.54
CA PRO A 161 -20.39 -17.95 3.86
C PRO A 161 -19.06 -17.26 3.53
N MET A 162 -18.38 -16.77 4.57
CA MET A 162 -17.07 -16.14 4.48
C MET A 162 -15.95 -17.14 4.81
N VAL A 163 -14.77 -16.90 4.25
CA VAL A 163 -13.55 -17.65 4.62
C VAL A 163 -13.25 -17.38 6.10
N PRO A 164 -13.08 -18.43 6.93
CA PRO A 164 -12.71 -18.27 8.33
C PRO A 164 -11.32 -17.66 8.50
N ASP A 165 -11.11 -16.98 9.63
CA ASP A 165 -9.79 -16.48 9.99
C ASP A 165 -8.78 -17.65 10.15
N PRO A 166 -7.50 -17.42 9.81
CA PRO A 166 -6.46 -18.44 9.94
C PRO A 166 -6.26 -18.88 11.39
N ALA A 167 -6.05 -20.17 11.59
CA ALA A 167 -5.78 -20.74 12.91
C ALA A 167 -4.36 -20.38 13.39
N PRO A 168 -4.13 -20.18 14.71
CA PRO A 168 -2.82 -19.87 15.25
C PRO A 168 -1.76 -20.92 14.90
N VAL A 169 -0.57 -20.48 14.50
CA VAL A 169 0.54 -21.37 14.11
C VAL A 169 1.32 -21.84 15.34
N SER A 170 1.65 -23.13 15.39
CA SER A 170 2.56 -23.72 16.38
C SER A 170 3.91 -24.02 15.70
N GLY A 171 5.01 -23.43 16.20
CA GLY A 171 6.35 -23.60 15.61
C GLY A 171 7.47 -23.05 16.50
N SER A 172 8.73 -23.19 16.08
CA SER A 172 9.88 -22.67 16.82
C SER A 172 9.98 -21.15 16.69
N THR A 173 10.13 -20.45 17.81
CA THR A 173 10.15 -18.98 17.86
C THR A 173 11.26 -18.35 17.01
N ALA A 174 12.39 -19.04 16.84
CA ALA A 174 13.54 -18.53 16.10
C ALA A 174 13.26 -18.29 14.60
N TRP A 175 12.45 -19.14 13.96
CA TRP A 175 12.08 -18.98 12.55
C TRP A 175 10.80 -18.18 12.36
N LEU A 176 9.91 -18.22 13.35
CA LEU A 176 8.65 -17.48 13.32
C LEU A 176 8.83 -15.96 13.26
N VAL A 177 9.87 -15.39 13.88
CA VAL A 177 10.02 -13.92 13.93
C VAL A 177 10.45 -13.32 12.58
N PRO A 178 11.53 -13.80 11.90
CA PRO A 178 11.87 -13.30 10.57
C PRO A 178 10.76 -13.53 9.54
N GLU A 179 10.08 -14.67 9.63
CA GLU A 179 8.94 -15.00 8.77
C GLU A 179 7.76 -14.06 9.01
N ALA A 180 7.43 -13.75 10.27
CA ALA A 180 6.39 -12.79 10.63
C ALA A 180 6.71 -11.37 10.13
N VAL A 181 7.97 -10.94 10.20
CA VAL A 181 8.40 -9.63 9.67
C VAL A 181 8.18 -9.54 8.17
N LEU A 182 8.60 -10.57 7.41
CA LEU A 182 8.38 -10.60 5.96
C LEU A 182 6.90 -10.72 5.62
N THR A 183 6.17 -11.58 6.33
CA THR A 183 4.72 -11.73 6.18
C THR A 183 3.98 -10.43 6.49
N GLY A 184 4.47 -9.63 7.44
CA GLY A 184 3.93 -8.29 7.71
C GLY A 184 3.93 -7.38 6.48
N GLU A 185 4.90 -7.52 5.58
CA GLU A 185 4.92 -6.75 4.33
C GLU A 185 3.79 -7.16 3.39
N SER A 186 3.49 -8.46 3.26
CA SER A 186 2.41 -8.96 2.40
C SER A 186 1.02 -8.84 3.04
N GLN A 187 0.93 -8.77 4.36
CA GLN A 187 -0.33 -8.50 5.04
C GLN A 187 -0.90 -7.11 4.75
N VAL A 188 -0.08 -6.16 4.28
CA VAL A 188 -0.56 -4.87 3.76
C VAL A 188 -1.57 -5.06 2.63
N VAL A 189 -1.40 -6.12 1.84
CA VAL A 189 -2.30 -6.51 0.74
C VAL A 189 -3.15 -7.75 1.09
N LEU A 190 -3.31 -8.04 2.39
CA LEU A 190 -4.08 -9.16 2.94
C LEU A 190 -3.57 -10.55 2.52
N VAL A 191 -2.26 -10.68 2.30
CA VAL A 191 -1.62 -11.93 1.92
C VAL A 191 -0.79 -12.47 3.09
N ASP A 192 -1.11 -13.69 3.53
CA ASP A 192 -0.34 -14.42 4.55
C ASP A 192 0.78 -15.24 3.88
N SER A 193 1.85 -14.55 3.43
CA SER A 193 2.99 -15.20 2.76
C SER A 193 4.28 -14.41 2.91
N TRP A 194 5.28 -15.01 3.55
CA TRP A 194 6.62 -14.42 3.64
C TRP A 194 7.31 -14.28 2.27
N VAL A 195 7.01 -15.19 1.32
CA VAL A 195 7.55 -15.11 -0.06
C VAL A 195 6.96 -13.92 -0.79
N GLY A 196 5.64 -13.73 -0.68
CA GLY A 196 4.97 -12.53 -1.20
C GLY A 196 5.53 -11.27 -0.57
N GLY A 197 5.78 -11.31 0.74
CA GLY A 197 6.38 -10.21 1.50
C GLY A 197 7.80 -9.86 1.04
N ALA A 198 8.64 -10.86 0.79
CA ALA A 198 9.99 -10.66 0.27
C ALA A 198 9.98 -10.00 -1.13
N LEU A 199 9.05 -10.40 -2.00
CA LEU A 199 8.88 -9.79 -3.33
C LEU A 199 8.42 -8.34 -3.24
N ILE A 200 7.45 -8.07 -2.36
CA ILE A 200 6.96 -6.71 -2.07
C ILE A 200 8.12 -5.84 -1.56
N LEU A 201 8.85 -6.33 -0.54
CA LEU A 201 9.97 -5.61 0.05
C LEU A 201 11.08 -5.30 -0.98
N ALA A 202 11.41 -6.26 -1.85
CA ALA A 202 12.32 -6.04 -2.97
C ALA A 202 11.83 -4.91 -3.89
N GLY A 203 10.53 -4.89 -4.21
CA GLY A 203 9.90 -3.81 -4.96
C GLY A 203 9.99 -2.45 -4.27
N LEU A 204 9.91 -2.40 -2.94
CA LEU A 204 10.08 -1.17 -2.16
C LEU A 204 11.52 -0.67 -2.17
N PHE A 205 12.52 -1.56 -2.07
CA PHE A 205 13.93 -1.20 -2.22
C PHE A 205 14.26 -0.69 -3.63
N ILE A 206 13.63 -1.26 -4.66
CA ILE A 206 13.74 -0.80 -6.04
C ILE A 206 13.16 0.61 -6.20
N ALA A 207 12.03 0.92 -5.56
CA ALA A 207 11.48 2.28 -5.57
C ALA A 207 12.43 3.28 -4.89
N SER A 208 12.96 2.92 -3.72
CA SER A 208 13.95 3.71 -2.99
C SER A 208 14.48 2.92 -1.80
N TRP A 209 15.80 2.96 -1.57
CA TRP A 209 16.41 2.32 -0.40
C TRP A 209 15.81 2.82 0.91
N ARG A 210 15.41 4.11 0.99
CA ARG A 210 14.78 4.68 2.20
C ARG A 210 13.40 4.08 2.44
N VAL A 211 12.64 3.82 1.39
CA VAL A 211 11.30 3.23 1.48
C VAL A 211 11.41 1.78 1.94
N GLY A 212 12.28 0.98 1.32
CA GLY A 212 12.53 -0.41 1.75
C GLY A 212 13.01 -0.49 3.20
N THR A 213 13.93 0.39 3.63
CA THR A 213 14.37 0.45 5.02
C THR A 213 13.25 0.87 5.97
N ALA A 214 12.41 1.83 5.60
CA ALA A 214 11.29 2.25 6.43
C ALA A 214 10.23 1.16 6.59
N ALA A 215 9.90 0.46 5.50
CA ALA A 215 8.99 -0.68 5.50
C ALA A 215 9.46 -1.75 6.49
N LEU A 216 10.69 -2.23 6.28
CA LEU A 216 11.30 -3.25 7.12
C LEU A 216 11.41 -2.81 8.59
N LEU A 217 11.80 -1.55 8.85
CA LEU A 217 11.88 -0.99 10.20
C LEU A 217 10.51 -1.01 10.88
N GLY A 218 9.46 -0.55 10.19
CA GLY A 218 8.10 -0.54 10.70
C GLY A 218 7.62 -1.95 11.02
N SER A 219 7.81 -2.91 10.10
CA SER A 219 7.42 -4.30 10.30
C SER A 219 8.17 -4.95 11.47
N VAL A 220 9.49 -4.72 11.60
CA VAL A 220 10.30 -5.20 12.73
C VAL A 220 9.82 -4.60 14.05
N VAL A 221 9.63 -3.28 14.12
CA VAL A 221 9.17 -2.60 15.34
C VAL A 221 7.76 -3.07 15.72
N GLY A 222 6.86 -3.19 14.75
CA GLY A 222 5.50 -3.69 14.95
C GLY A 222 5.44 -5.12 15.46
N THR A 223 6.20 -6.00 14.82
CA THR A 223 6.32 -7.41 15.23
C THR A 223 6.90 -7.52 16.64
N ALA A 224 7.99 -6.81 16.93
CA ALA A 224 8.61 -6.81 18.26
C ALA A 224 7.66 -6.29 19.36
N ALA A 225 6.95 -5.18 19.10
CA ALA A 225 5.98 -4.64 20.03
C ALA A 225 4.78 -5.59 20.24
N THR A 226 4.35 -6.29 19.19
CA THR A 226 3.28 -7.30 19.27
C THR A 226 3.71 -8.51 20.09
N LEU A 227 4.93 -8.99 19.90
CA LEU A 227 5.51 -10.11 20.69
C LEU A 227 5.65 -9.79 22.18
N ALA A 228 5.71 -8.51 22.56
CA ALA A 228 5.68 -8.10 23.96
C ALA A 228 4.27 -8.20 24.58
N LEU A 229 3.22 -8.34 23.77
CA LEU A 229 1.82 -8.34 24.19
C LEU A 229 1.12 -9.68 24.00
N VAL A 230 1.51 -10.47 23.00
CA VAL A 230 0.86 -11.74 22.64
C VAL A 230 1.89 -12.85 22.37
N PRO A 231 1.52 -14.13 22.55
CA PRO A 231 2.40 -15.26 22.23
C PRO A 231 2.83 -15.29 20.76
N ALA A 232 4.05 -15.77 20.50
CA ALA A 232 4.65 -15.79 19.16
C ALA A 232 3.80 -16.50 18.08
N GLY A 233 3.04 -17.54 18.44
CA GLY A 233 2.15 -18.23 17.51
C GLY A 233 1.00 -17.36 16.98
N GLN A 234 0.55 -16.36 17.75
CA GLN A 234 -0.46 -15.39 17.30
C GLN A 234 0.18 -14.28 16.45
N ALA A 235 1.45 -13.93 16.71
CA ALA A 235 2.19 -12.94 15.94
C ALA A 235 2.70 -13.48 14.60
N ALA A 236 2.74 -14.80 14.41
CA ALA A 236 3.34 -15.49 13.27
C ALA A 236 2.76 -15.06 11.91
N HIS A 237 1.48 -14.73 11.84
CA HIS A 237 0.80 -14.30 10.61
C HIS A 237 1.17 -12.88 10.16
N GLY A 238 2.13 -12.20 10.80
CA GLY A 238 2.57 -10.86 10.41
C GLY A 238 1.55 -9.73 10.66
N LEU A 239 0.43 -10.02 11.33
CA LEU A 239 -0.63 -9.04 11.62
C LEU A 239 -0.14 -7.87 12.47
N GLY A 240 0.89 -8.07 13.30
CA GLY A 240 1.50 -6.99 14.07
C GLY A 240 2.41 -6.04 13.26
N GLY A 241 2.79 -6.40 12.03
CA GLY A 241 3.84 -5.70 11.26
C GLY A 241 3.32 -4.79 10.15
N TYR A 242 2.18 -5.09 9.52
CA TYR A 242 1.75 -4.43 8.28
C TYR A 242 1.36 -2.96 8.45
N SER A 243 0.54 -2.63 9.45
CA SER A 243 0.14 -1.23 9.72
C SER A 243 1.33 -0.38 10.18
N PRO A 244 2.21 -0.86 11.08
CA PRO A 244 3.47 -0.19 11.41
C PRO A 244 4.39 0.02 10.20
N CYS A 245 4.49 -0.94 9.27
CA CYS A 245 5.21 -0.77 7.99
C CYS A 245 4.73 0.45 7.21
N LEU A 246 3.42 0.54 6.94
CA LEU A 246 2.85 1.68 6.22
C LEU A 246 3.07 3.01 6.97
N THR A 247 2.95 2.99 8.30
CA THR A 247 3.18 4.17 9.13
C THR A 247 4.63 4.65 9.03
N ALA A 248 5.60 3.72 9.06
CA ALA A 248 7.00 4.05 8.93
C ALA A 248 7.34 4.64 7.56
N ILE A 249 6.79 4.08 6.47
CA ILE A 249 6.95 4.64 5.12
C ILE A 249 6.35 6.04 5.05
N ALA A 250 5.11 6.19 5.50
CA ALA A 250 4.39 7.45 5.45
C ALA A 250 5.11 8.56 6.22
N ILE A 251 5.47 8.32 7.47
CA ILE A 251 6.06 9.33 8.35
C ILE A 251 7.57 9.51 8.12
N GLY A 252 8.29 8.42 7.86
CA GLY A 252 9.75 8.45 7.73
C GLY A 252 10.24 8.95 6.38
N VAL A 253 9.44 8.79 5.33
CA VAL A 253 9.91 9.00 3.95
C VAL A 253 8.99 9.89 3.11
N VAL A 254 7.67 9.70 3.18
CA VAL A 254 6.75 10.28 2.17
C VAL A 254 6.12 11.60 2.60
N LEU A 255 5.60 11.69 3.83
CA LEU A 255 4.71 12.79 4.26
C LEU A 255 5.40 13.86 5.12
N LEU A 256 6.60 13.58 5.66
CA LEU A 256 7.39 14.55 6.42
C LEU A 256 8.70 14.91 5.70
N PRO A 257 9.25 16.11 5.93
CA PRO A 257 10.56 16.48 5.40
C PRO A 257 11.65 15.49 5.81
N PRO A 258 12.57 15.14 4.90
CA PRO A 258 13.60 14.14 5.17
C PRO A 258 14.54 14.62 6.28
N GLY A 259 14.80 13.76 7.27
CA GLY A 259 15.75 14.04 8.34
C GLY A 259 15.56 13.14 9.57
N ARG A 260 16.44 13.31 10.57
CA ARG A 260 16.42 12.52 11.82
C ARG A 260 15.05 12.58 12.52
N ARG A 261 14.39 13.73 12.52
CA ARG A 261 13.08 13.92 13.13
C ARG A 261 12.03 12.98 12.52
N ALA A 262 12.00 12.82 11.19
CA ALA A 262 11.05 11.95 10.50
C ALA A 262 11.25 10.49 10.91
N TRP A 263 12.49 10.00 10.96
CA TRP A 263 12.80 8.63 11.37
C TRP A 263 12.46 8.35 12.84
N VAL A 264 12.71 9.30 13.75
CA VAL A 264 12.30 9.15 15.15
C VAL A 264 10.78 9.07 15.27
N LEU A 265 10.05 9.94 14.54
CA LEU A 265 8.59 9.90 14.50
C LEU A 265 8.06 8.65 13.81
N ALA A 266 8.77 8.09 12.84
CA ALA A 266 8.40 6.83 12.18
C ALA A 266 8.47 5.65 13.15
N VAL A 267 9.53 5.55 13.96
CA VAL A 267 9.64 4.51 15.00
C VAL A 267 8.57 4.71 16.08
N ALA A 268 8.43 5.93 16.60
CA ALA A 268 7.41 6.24 17.61
C ALA A 268 5.98 5.99 17.08
N GLY A 269 5.72 6.37 15.84
CA GLY A 269 4.46 6.11 15.14
C GLY A 269 4.22 4.63 14.91
N SER A 270 5.24 3.84 14.57
CA SER A 270 5.13 2.39 14.44
C SER A 270 4.70 1.71 15.74
N VAL A 271 5.28 2.13 16.88
CA VAL A 271 4.86 1.65 18.21
C VAL A 271 3.44 2.09 18.53
N LEU A 272 3.11 3.36 18.30
CA LEU A 272 1.74 3.88 18.50
C LEU A 272 0.73 3.12 17.63
N THR A 273 1.10 2.71 16.42
CA THR A 273 0.24 1.96 15.51
C THR A 273 -0.18 0.62 16.10
N VAL A 274 0.73 -0.08 16.78
CA VAL A 274 0.39 -1.32 17.50
C VAL A 274 -0.59 -1.06 18.64
N VAL A 275 -0.44 0.06 19.37
CA VAL A 275 -1.40 0.44 20.41
C VAL A 275 -2.78 0.71 19.82
N VAL A 276 -2.84 1.44 18.69
CA VAL A 276 -4.10 1.71 17.99
C VAL A 276 -4.71 0.42 17.46
N ASP A 277 -3.92 -0.50 16.90
CA ASP A 277 -4.37 -1.81 16.43
C ASP A 277 -5.09 -2.59 17.54
N ARG A 278 -4.53 -2.61 18.75
CA ARG A 278 -5.14 -3.26 19.92
C ARG A 278 -6.45 -2.62 20.37
N VAL A 279 -6.66 -1.34 20.09
CA VAL A 279 -7.98 -0.70 20.32
C VAL A 279 -8.98 -1.19 19.27
N PHE A 280 -8.57 -1.32 18.01
CA PHE A 280 -9.46 -1.80 16.94
C PHE A 280 -9.84 -3.28 17.07
N THR A 281 -8.99 -4.13 17.66
CA THR A 281 -9.34 -5.54 17.92
C THR A 281 -10.51 -5.73 18.87
N GLU A 282 -10.83 -4.72 19.70
CA GLU A 282 -11.96 -4.76 20.64
C GLU A 282 -13.28 -4.26 20.03
N ILE A 283 -13.25 -3.76 18.79
CA ILE A 283 -14.42 -3.18 18.12
C ILE A 283 -14.89 -4.17 17.04
N PRO A 284 -16.20 -4.40 16.86
CA PRO A 284 -16.74 -5.34 15.87
C PRO A 284 -16.65 -4.83 14.40
N VAL A 285 -15.59 -4.12 14.04
CA VAL A 285 -15.33 -3.62 12.68
C VAL A 285 -14.02 -4.23 12.18
N PRO A 286 -13.93 -4.67 10.92
CA PRO A 286 -12.66 -5.14 10.38
C PRO A 286 -11.57 -4.07 10.50
N THR A 287 -10.44 -4.44 11.10
CA THR A 287 -9.33 -3.52 11.38
C THR A 287 -8.73 -2.96 10.09
N TYR A 288 -8.52 -3.81 9.08
CA TYR A 288 -7.84 -3.45 7.83
C TYR A 288 -6.62 -2.54 8.10
N THR A 289 -6.46 -1.42 7.42
CA THR A 289 -5.35 -0.48 7.65
C THR A 289 -5.76 0.74 8.49
N TRP A 290 -6.87 0.66 9.25
CA TRP A 290 -7.28 1.74 10.16
C TRP A 290 -6.20 2.15 11.16
N PRO A 291 -5.44 1.23 11.78
CA PRO A 291 -4.39 1.62 12.73
C PRO A 291 -3.31 2.51 12.10
N PHE A 292 -2.90 2.18 10.87
CA PHE A 292 -2.01 3.01 10.06
C PHE A 292 -2.61 4.40 9.80
N ILE A 293 -3.86 4.47 9.34
CA ILE A 293 -4.53 5.72 8.97
C ILE A 293 -4.63 6.65 10.18
N VAL A 294 -5.19 6.15 11.29
CA VAL A 294 -5.42 6.92 12.51
C VAL A 294 -4.08 7.41 13.08
N THR A 295 -3.08 6.53 13.14
CA THR A 295 -1.76 6.91 13.66
C THR A 295 -1.09 7.96 12.79
N THR A 296 -1.13 7.80 11.46
CA THR A 296 -0.57 8.77 10.52
C THR A 296 -1.26 10.12 10.64
N TRP A 297 -2.59 10.16 10.72
CA TRP A 297 -3.35 11.38 10.94
C TRP A 297 -2.99 12.07 12.25
N LEU A 298 -2.88 11.32 13.35
CA LEU A 298 -2.49 11.86 14.65
C LEU A 298 -1.09 12.48 14.60
N VAL A 299 -0.10 11.77 14.06
CA VAL A 299 1.28 12.26 13.95
C VAL A 299 1.32 13.55 13.11
N LEU A 300 0.66 13.56 11.94
CA LEU A 300 0.61 14.74 11.08
C LEU A 300 -0.10 15.92 11.74
N ALA A 301 -1.21 15.67 12.44
CA ALA A 301 -1.95 16.71 13.16
C ALA A 301 -1.06 17.36 14.25
N VAL A 302 -0.33 16.55 15.03
CA VAL A 302 0.59 17.05 16.06
C VAL A 302 1.75 17.85 15.45
N VAL A 303 2.36 17.35 14.37
CA VAL A 303 3.45 18.03 13.67
C VAL A 303 3.00 19.40 13.16
N LYS A 304 1.87 19.46 12.46
CA LYS A 304 1.31 20.71 11.92
C LYS A 304 0.90 21.69 13.01
N TRP A 305 0.27 21.19 14.08
CA TRP A 305 -0.11 22.02 15.22
C TRP A 305 1.12 22.67 15.86
N ARG A 306 2.20 21.91 16.03
CA ARG A 306 3.46 22.43 16.58
C ARG A 306 4.10 23.47 15.66
N GLU A 307 4.09 23.24 14.35
CA GLU A 307 4.66 24.18 13.38
C GLU A 307 3.91 25.51 13.34
N ARG A 308 2.57 25.50 13.44
CA ARG A 308 1.77 26.73 13.55
C ARG A 308 1.98 27.51 14.85
N ARG A 309 2.49 26.87 15.91
CA ARG A 309 2.72 27.49 17.22
C ARG A 309 4.12 28.08 17.36
N LEU A 310 5.08 27.58 16.58
CA LEU A 310 6.51 27.91 16.71
C LEU A 310 7.06 28.71 15.51
N GLY A 311 6.32 28.78 14.41
CA GLY A 311 6.59 29.69 13.29
C GLY A 311 5.71 30.94 13.39
#